data_AF-M1BB62-F1
#
_entry.id   AF-M1BB62-F1
#
_cell.length_a   1.000
_cell.length_b   1.000
_cell.length_c   1.000
_cell.angle_alpha   90.00
_cell.angle_beta   90.00
_cell.angle_gamma   90.00
#
_symmetry.space_group_name_H-M   'P 1'
#
loop_
_entity.id
_entity.type
_entity.pdbx_description
1 polymer ?
#
loop_
_entity_poly.entity_id
_entity_poly.type
_entity_poly.pdbx_seq_one_letter_code
_entity_poly.pdbx_strand_id
1 'polypeptide(L)'
;MKLTWLSAFDIISLSPGFDLSSLFEKDKSHRSDARFTTQKSASTIVSRLEEVASMGSFKVKKKDGTVKMQGSKEGRKGQLAIDAEIFEITPAFHVVQVTKKSGDTAEYSLH
;
A
#
# COMPACT_ATOMS: atom_id res chain seq x y z
N MET A 1 8.16 -0.31 15.19
CA MET A 1 8.01 -0.63 13.76
C MET A 1 9.36 -0.35 13.12
N LYS A 2 10.01 -1.35 12.54
CA LYS A 2 11.29 -1.17 11.84
C LYS A 2 10.99 -0.95 10.36
N LEU A 3 11.51 0.12 9.78
CA LEU A 3 11.41 0.36 8.35
C LEU A 3 12.52 -0.38 7.60
N THR A 4 12.20 -0.78 6.39
CA THR A 4 13.16 -1.29 5.41
C THR A 4 13.75 -0.12 4.63
N TRP A 5 15.06 -0.09 4.52
CA TRP A 5 15.77 0.82 3.63
C TRP A 5 15.55 0.39 2.18
N LEU A 6 15.31 1.36 1.29
CA LEU A 6 15.11 1.15 -0.13
C LEU A 6 16.23 1.82 -0.90
N SER A 7 17.10 1.01 -1.50
CA SER A 7 18.24 1.50 -2.28
C SER A 7 17.81 2.00 -3.65
N ALA A 8 18.70 2.68 -4.36
CA ALA A 8 18.43 3.15 -5.73
C ALA A 8 18.07 2.00 -6.68
N PHE A 9 18.70 0.82 -6.55
CA PHE A 9 18.37 -0.35 -7.37
C PHE A 9 16.97 -0.89 -7.05
N ASP A 10 16.56 -0.84 -5.78
CA ASP A 10 15.19 -1.20 -5.40
C ASP A 10 14.18 -0.21 -6.01
N ILE A 11 14.46 1.10 -6.00
CA ILE A 11 13.57 2.09 -6.65
C ILE A 11 13.44 1.80 -8.15
N ILE A 12 14.54 1.51 -8.83
CA ILE A 12 14.56 1.25 -10.27
C ILE A 12 13.78 -0.03 -10.60
N SER A 13 13.97 -1.10 -9.83
CA SER A 13 13.30 -2.39 -10.06
C SER A 13 11.78 -2.30 -9.90
N LEU A 14 11.30 -1.34 -9.12
CA LEU A 14 9.89 -1.05 -8.91
C LEU A 14 9.22 -0.26 -10.05
N SER A 15 9.95 0.11 -11.12
CA SER A 15 9.38 0.78 -12.28
C SER A 15 8.49 -0.16 -13.09
N PRO A 16 7.30 0.29 -13.57
CA PRO A 16 6.39 -0.54 -14.37
C PRO A 16 7.04 -1.17 -15.61
N GLY A 17 8.10 -0.55 -16.16
CA GLY A 17 8.81 -1.07 -17.33
C GLY A 17 9.68 -2.31 -17.06
N PHE A 18 10.03 -2.57 -15.80
CA PHE A 18 10.74 -3.80 -15.40
C PHE A 18 9.78 -4.90 -14.94
N ASP A 19 8.48 -4.61 -14.93
CA ASP A 19 7.47 -5.53 -14.42
C ASP A 19 6.87 -6.39 -15.53
N LEU A 20 7.23 -7.67 -15.51
CA LEU A 20 6.83 -8.63 -16.54
C LEU A 20 5.48 -9.30 -16.28
N SER A 21 4.79 -9.02 -15.15
CA SER A 21 3.54 -9.74 -14.84
C SER A 21 2.47 -9.54 -15.92
N SER A 22 2.48 -8.40 -16.61
CA SER A 22 1.52 -8.09 -17.66
C SER A 22 1.59 -9.03 -18.86
N LEU A 23 2.71 -9.75 -19.04
CA LEU A 23 2.83 -10.80 -20.06
C LEU A 23 2.02 -12.06 -19.71
N PHE A 24 1.63 -12.21 -18.44
CA PHE A 24 0.99 -13.41 -17.90
C PHE A 24 -0.40 -13.13 -17.29
N GLU A 25 -0.78 -11.86 -17.10
CA GLU A 25 -2.09 -11.47 -16.58
C GLU A 25 -3.21 -11.68 -17.61
N LYS A 26 -4.21 -12.47 -17.24
CA LYS A 26 -5.45 -12.67 -18.04
C LYS A 26 -6.42 -11.49 -17.93
N ASP A 27 -6.32 -10.70 -16.87
CA ASP A 27 -7.18 -9.55 -16.58
C ASP A 27 -6.33 -8.39 -16.06
N LYS A 28 -6.38 -7.25 -16.77
CA LYS A 28 -5.59 -6.04 -16.47
C LYS A 28 -6.15 -5.22 -15.30
N SER A 29 -7.32 -5.58 -14.75
CA SER A 29 -8.00 -4.85 -13.68
C SER A 29 -7.40 -5.10 -12.27
N HIS A 30 -6.34 -5.90 -12.18
CA HIS A 30 -5.79 -6.37 -10.91
C HIS A 30 -4.69 -5.49 -10.31
N ARG A 31 -4.14 -4.54 -11.06
CA ARG A 31 -3.10 -3.65 -10.54
C ARG A 31 -3.65 -2.33 -10.07
N SER A 32 -3.93 -2.28 -8.77
CA SER A 32 -4.28 -1.05 -8.08
C SER A 32 -3.23 -0.74 -7.03
N ASP A 33 -1.98 -0.66 -7.48
CA ASP A 33 -0.84 -0.30 -6.63
C ASP A 33 -0.56 1.19 -6.82
N ALA A 34 -0.70 1.96 -5.75
CA ALA A 34 -0.34 3.37 -5.72
C ALA A 34 0.98 3.53 -4.99
N ARG A 35 1.86 4.40 -5.51
CA ARG A 35 3.12 4.72 -4.87
C ARG A 35 3.34 6.22 -4.85
N PHE A 36 3.77 6.74 -3.72
CA PHE A 36 4.13 8.15 -3.57
C PHE A 36 5.31 8.33 -2.62
N THR A 37 5.96 9.48 -2.71
CA THR A 37 7.05 9.88 -1.81
C THR A 37 6.61 10.98 -0.87
N THR A 38 7.23 11.05 0.30
CA THR A 38 6.95 12.11 1.27
C THR A 38 8.15 12.39 2.15
N GLN A 39 8.25 13.65 2.61
CA GLN A 39 9.25 14.08 3.59
C GLN A 39 8.75 13.98 5.04
N LYS A 40 7.51 13.51 5.24
CA LYS A 40 6.95 13.31 6.58
C LYS A 40 7.66 12.13 7.26
N SER A 41 7.76 12.18 8.57
CA SER A 41 8.32 11.08 9.35
C SER A 41 7.43 9.84 9.26
N ALA A 42 8.03 8.66 9.46
CA ALA A 42 7.31 7.39 9.52
C ALA A 42 6.10 7.44 10.48
N SER A 43 6.26 8.06 11.66
CA SER A 43 5.18 8.18 12.64
C SER A 43 4.01 9.04 12.14
N THR A 44 4.30 10.15 11.45
CA THR A 44 3.26 11.00 10.85
C THR A 44 2.53 10.27 9.72
N ILE A 45 3.25 9.52 8.88
CA ILE A 45 2.65 8.70 7.82
C ILE A 45 1.70 7.67 8.42
N VAL A 46 2.16 6.91 9.43
CA VAL A 46 1.34 5.90 10.12
C VAL A 46 0.10 6.53 10.75
N SER A 47 0.25 7.65 11.47
CA SER A 47 -0.89 8.36 12.06
C SER A 47 -1.92 8.76 11.01
N ARG A 48 -1.46 9.28 9.87
CA ARG A 48 -2.36 9.70 8.79
C ARG A 48 -3.09 8.51 8.16
N LEU A 49 -2.41 7.37 8.00
CA LEU A 49 -3.04 6.14 7.51
C LEU A 49 -4.08 5.60 8.50
N GLU A 50 -3.84 5.70 9.82
CA GLU A 50 -4.82 5.31 10.85
C GLU A 50 -6.06 6.19 10.85
N GLU A 51 -5.89 7.51 10.68
CA GLU A 51 -7.02 8.44 10.56
C GLU A 51 -7.91 8.07 9.36
N VAL A 52 -7.30 7.84 8.20
CA VAL A 52 -8.03 7.43 6.98
C VAL A 52 -8.71 6.07 7.18
N ALA A 53 -7.99 5.10 7.78
CA ALA A 53 -8.55 3.79 8.09
C ALA A 53 -9.77 3.88 9.02
N SER A 54 -9.73 4.75 10.02
CA SER A 54 -10.85 4.98 10.94
C SER A 54 -12.06 5.58 10.21
N MET A 55 -11.85 6.55 9.32
CA MET A 55 -12.93 7.12 8.50
C MET A 55 -13.59 6.06 7.60
N GLY A 56 -12.79 5.15 7.04
CA GLY A 56 -13.25 4.04 6.21
C GLY A 56 -13.75 2.80 6.97
N SER A 57 -13.85 2.83 8.30
CA SER A 57 -14.25 1.66 9.12
C SER A 57 -13.35 0.42 8.91
N PHE A 58 -12.06 0.63 8.70
CA PHE A 58 -11.04 -0.42 8.62
C PHE A 58 -10.48 -0.76 10.00
N LYS A 59 -10.19 -2.04 10.22
CA LYS A 59 -9.35 -2.51 11.33
C LYS A 59 -7.89 -2.41 10.92
N VAL A 60 -7.06 -1.82 11.78
CA VAL A 60 -5.63 -1.60 11.51
C VAL A 60 -4.76 -2.59 12.27
N LYS A 61 -3.75 -3.15 11.59
CA LYS A 61 -2.62 -3.88 12.21
C LYS A 61 -1.30 -3.35 11.68
N LYS A 62 -0.31 -3.16 12.53
CA LYS A 62 1.02 -2.66 12.15
C LYS A 62 2.06 -3.75 12.35
N LYS A 63 2.86 -4.04 11.33
CA LYS A 63 3.95 -5.03 11.43
C LYS A 63 5.02 -4.74 10.37
N ASP A 64 6.30 -4.80 10.77
CA ASP A 64 7.46 -4.79 9.85
C ASP A 64 7.48 -3.67 8.80
N GLY A 65 7.07 -2.46 9.15
CA GLY A 65 7.04 -1.34 8.19
C GLY A 65 5.75 -1.24 7.38
N THR A 66 4.79 -2.15 7.60
CA THR A 66 3.48 -2.17 6.95
C THR A 66 2.36 -1.78 7.91
N VAL A 67 1.42 -0.96 7.41
CA VAL A 67 0.10 -0.72 7.99
C VAL A 67 -0.93 -1.52 7.17
N LYS A 68 -1.51 -2.55 7.79
CA LYS A 68 -2.55 -3.39 7.19
C LYS A 68 -3.91 -2.90 7.59
N MET A 69 -4.77 -2.65 6.62
CA MET A 69 -6.13 -2.14 6.80
C MET A 69 -7.12 -3.16 6.26
N GLN A 70 -7.99 -3.69 7.11
CA GLN A 70 -9.02 -4.66 6.73
C GLN A 70 -10.41 -4.10 6.96
N GLY A 71 -11.20 -4.01 5.89
CA GLY A 71 -12.58 -3.55 5.94
C GLY A 71 -13.44 -4.49 6.77
N SER A 72 -14.43 -3.93 7.47
CA SER A 72 -15.38 -4.70 8.29
C SER A 72 -16.53 -5.30 7.48
N LYS A 73 -16.85 -4.72 6.32
CA LYS A 73 -17.93 -5.14 5.43
C LYS A 73 -17.42 -6.19 4.43
N GLU A 74 -18.26 -7.17 4.15
CA GLU A 74 -18.01 -8.17 3.12
C GLU A 74 -18.61 -7.71 1.79
N GLY A 75 -17.76 -7.53 0.79
CA GLY A 75 -18.16 -7.19 -0.57
C GLY A 75 -18.32 -8.43 -1.44
N ARG A 76 -18.58 -8.22 -2.74
CA ARG A 76 -18.76 -9.33 -3.72
C ARG A 76 -17.55 -10.26 -3.78
N LYS A 77 -16.34 -9.72 -3.58
CA LYS A 77 -15.07 -10.46 -3.60
C LYS A 77 -14.47 -10.63 -2.20
N GLY A 78 -15.32 -10.68 -1.16
CA GLY A 78 -14.93 -10.77 0.23
C GLY A 78 -14.59 -9.40 0.83
N GLN A 79 -13.93 -9.40 2.00
CA GLN A 79 -13.52 -8.17 2.66
C GLN A 79 -12.38 -7.48 1.91
N LEU A 80 -12.50 -6.16 1.76
CA LEU A 80 -11.43 -5.31 1.24
C LEU A 80 -10.25 -5.29 2.21
N ALA A 81 -9.06 -5.65 1.71
CA ALA A 81 -7.82 -5.56 2.48
C ALA A 81 -6.79 -4.76 1.69
N ILE A 82 -6.16 -3.80 2.38
CA ILE A 82 -5.18 -2.87 1.81
C ILE A 82 -3.93 -2.91 2.70
N ASP A 83 -2.77 -3.09 2.08
CA ASP A 83 -1.47 -2.97 2.76
C ASP A 83 -0.82 -1.65 2.33
N ALA A 84 -0.40 -0.84 3.29
CA ALA A 84 0.44 0.33 3.08
C ALA A 84 1.84 0.08 3.65
N GLU A 85 2.79 -0.18 2.78
CA GLU A 85 4.20 -0.44 3.10
C GLU A 85 4.98 0.87 3.06
N ILE A 86 5.73 1.15 4.14
CA ILE A 86 6.53 2.37 4.30
C ILE A 86 8.00 1.97 4.24
N PHE A 87 8.73 2.61 3.34
CA PHE A 87 10.16 2.40 3.14
C PHE A 87 10.93 3.69 3.33
N GLU A 88 12.16 3.58 3.81
CA GLU A 88 13.07 4.72 3.98
C GLU A 88 14.04 4.77 2.78
N ILE A 89 14.10 5.90 2.06
CA ILE A 89 15.15 6.16 1.06
C ILE A 89 16.30 6.94 1.68
N THR A 90 15.98 7.84 2.61
CA THR A 90 16.91 8.58 3.46
C THR A 90 16.17 8.88 4.76
N PRO A 91 16.84 9.30 5.85
CA PRO A 91 16.15 9.66 7.09
C PRO A 91 15.06 10.73 6.92
N ALA A 92 15.13 11.54 5.86
CA ALA A 92 14.17 12.60 5.55
C ALA A 92 13.14 12.22 4.47
N PHE A 93 13.28 11.09 3.78
CA PHE A 93 12.41 10.73 2.64
C PHE A 93 11.94 9.28 2.74
N HIS A 94 10.62 9.13 2.59
CA HIS A 94 9.95 7.84 2.63
C HIS A 94 9.20 7.58 1.34
N VAL A 95 9.15 6.32 0.93
CA VAL A 95 8.22 5.80 -0.09
C VAL A 95 7.08 5.13 0.65
N VAL A 96 5.86 5.40 0.22
CA VAL A 96 4.68 4.66 0.65
C VAL A 96 4.12 3.93 -0.56
N GLN A 97 4.03 2.61 -0.47
CA GLN A 97 3.37 1.77 -1.46
C GLN A 97 2.07 1.23 -0.87
N VAL A 98 0.97 1.50 -1.56
CA VAL A 98 -0.38 1.06 -1.18
C VAL A 98 -0.83 0.00 -2.17
N THR A 99 -1.13 -1.18 -1.66
CA THR A 99 -1.44 -2.38 -2.44
C THR A 99 -2.79 -2.93 -2.00
N LYS A 100 -3.69 -3.19 -2.94
CA LYS A 100 -4.91 -3.95 -2.67
C LYS A 100 -4.59 -5.44 -2.55
N LYS A 101 -4.82 -6.04 -1.37
CA LYS A 101 -4.57 -7.48 -1.11
C LYS A 101 -5.75 -8.38 -1.44
N SER A 102 -6.98 -7.92 -1.17
CA SER A 102 -8.22 -8.65 -1.45
C SER A 102 -9.41 -7.70 -1.56
N GLY A 103 -10.57 -8.21 -1.99
CA GLY A 103 -11.78 -7.42 -2.17
C GLY A 103 -11.95 -6.85 -3.57
N ASP A 104 -13.08 -6.17 -3.78
CA ASP A 104 -13.48 -5.67 -5.09
C ASP A 104 -12.61 -4.47 -5.53
N THR A 105 -12.22 -4.42 -6.80
CA THR A 105 -11.46 -3.28 -7.36
C THR A 105 -12.32 -2.01 -7.42
N ALA A 106 -13.63 -2.15 -7.64
CA ALA A 106 -14.56 -1.03 -7.61
C ALA A 106 -14.69 -0.45 -6.19
N GLU A 107 -14.78 -1.32 -5.18
CA GLU A 107 -14.79 -0.91 -3.76
C GLU A 107 -13.47 -0.25 -3.34
N TYR A 108 -12.33 -0.75 -3.85
CA TYR A 108 -11.01 -0.15 -3.62
C TYR A 108 -10.90 1.26 -4.22
N SER A 109 -11.39 1.46 -5.44
CA SER A 109 -11.26 2.76 -6.13
C SER A 109 -12.15 3.86 -5.53
N LEU A 110 -13.09 3.49 -4.65
CA LEU A 110 -14.00 4.42 -3.97
C LEU A 110 -13.42 4.96 -2.65
N HIS A 111 -12.33 4.38 -2.14
CA HIS A 111 -11.69 4.71 -0.87
C HIS A 111 -10.30 5.30 -1.10
#